data_AF-A0A966J586-F1
#
_entry.id   AF-A0A966J586-F1
#
_cell.length_a   1.000
_cell.length_b   1.000
_cell.length_c   1.000
_cell.angle_alpha   90.00
_cell.angle_beta   90.00
_cell.angle_gamma   90.00
#
_symmetry.space_group_name_H-M   'P 1'
#
loop_
_entity.id
_entity.type
_entity.pdbx_description
1 polymer ?
#
loop_
_entity_poly.entity_id
_entity_poly.type
_entity_poly.pdbx_seq_one_letter_code
_entity_poly.pdbx_strand_id
1 'polypeptide(L)' 'MEEAGQALGDSGKTLSGPSHQLASNFFEVIGRVRLGSTTLVERSVIQRDDNQRILWRERGVLASHMASLQ' A
#
# COMPACT_ATOMS: atom_id res chain seq x y z
N MET A 1 -24.36 -16.62 -3.03
CA MET A 1 -23.20 -17.05 -3.86
C MET A 1 -23.55 -18.23 -4.76
N GLU A 2 -24.39 -19.15 -4.30
CA GLU A 2 -24.80 -20.34 -5.06
C GLU A 2 -25.59 -19.99 -6.35
N GLU A 3 -26.51 -19.03 -6.30
CA GLU A 3 -27.28 -18.58 -7.49
C GLU A 3 -26.41 -17.85 -8.54
N ALA A 4 -25.38 -17.11 -8.10
CA ALA A 4 -24.49 -16.38 -9.00
C ALA A 4 -23.59 -17.33 -9.82
N GLY A 5 -23.23 -18.48 -9.27
CA GLY A 5 -22.47 -19.52 -9.99
C GLY A 5 -23.31 -20.23 -11.04
N GLN A 6 -24.61 -20.37 -10.81
CA GLN A 6 -25.53 -21.07 -11.70
C GLN A 6 -25.84 -20.28 -12.98
N ALA A 7 -25.82 -18.93 -12.90
CA ALA A 7 -26.03 -18.05 -14.05
C ALA A 7 -24.84 -17.99 -15.02
N LEU A 8 -23.63 -18.37 -14.59
CA LEU A 8 -22.38 -18.16 -15.33
C LEU A 8 -21.82 -19.44 -15.99
N GLY A 9 -22.48 -20.59 -15.83
CA GLY A 9 -22.07 -21.85 -16.47
C GLY A 9 -20.62 -22.24 -16.16
N ASP A 10 -19.90 -22.78 -17.14
CA ASP A 10 -18.51 -23.24 -16.98
C ASP A 10 -17.52 -22.10 -16.61
N SER A 11 -17.85 -20.86 -16.97
CA SER A 11 -17.12 -19.65 -16.58
C SER A 11 -17.33 -19.24 -15.10
N GLY A 12 -18.35 -19.79 -14.42
CA GLY A 12 -18.52 -19.64 -12.97
C GLY A 12 -17.52 -20.49 -12.16
N LYS A 13 -16.97 -21.55 -12.77
CA LYS A 13 -15.98 -22.42 -12.12
C LYS A 13 -14.58 -21.80 -12.10
N THR A 14 -14.24 -20.93 -13.05
CA THR A 14 -12.98 -20.17 -13.04
C THR A 14 -12.99 -19.01 -12.04
N LEU A 15 -14.18 -18.52 -11.66
CA LEU A 15 -14.37 -17.59 -10.53
C LEU A 15 -14.32 -18.30 -9.16
N SER A 16 -14.34 -19.64 -9.12
CA SER A 16 -14.27 -20.42 -7.87
C SER A 16 -12.82 -20.69 -7.39
N GLY A 17 -11.80 -20.24 -8.13
CA GLY A 17 -10.43 -20.16 -7.62
C GLY A 17 -10.23 -18.89 -6.78
N PRO A 18 -9.28 -18.83 -5.85
CA PRO A 18 -9.03 -17.67 -4.99
C PRO A 18 -8.36 -16.52 -5.77
N SER A 19 -9.01 -16.03 -6.83
CA SER A 19 -8.53 -14.92 -7.66
C SER A 19 -9.03 -13.55 -7.16
N HIS A 20 -9.87 -13.54 -6.12
CA HIS A 20 -10.43 -12.34 -5.52
C HIS A 20 -10.19 -12.37 -4.01
N GLN A 21 -9.26 -11.53 -3.55
CA GLN A 21 -9.06 -11.27 -2.13
C GLN A 21 -9.86 -10.04 -1.73
N LEU A 22 -10.68 -10.17 -0.68
CA LEU A 22 -11.42 -9.04 -0.12
C LEU A 22 -10.52 -8.10 0.71
N ALA A 23 -9.31 -8.56 1.06
CA ALA A 23 -8.34 -7.83 1.84
C ALA A 23 -6.97 -7.84 1.17
N SER A 24 -6.30 -6.69 1.14
CA SER A 24 -4.91 -6.59 0.68
C SER A 24 -3.95 -6.98 1.80
N ASN A 25 -2.89 -7.71 1.44
CA ASN A 25 -1.73 -7.96 2.29
C ASN A 25 -0.57 -7.00 1.99
N PHE A 26 -0.68 -6.12 0.99
CA PHE A 26 0.39 -5.19 0.61
C PHE A 26 -0.09 -3.76 0.69
N PHE A 27 0.73 -2.90 1.29
CA PHE A 27 0.40 -1.51 1.54
C PHE A 27 1.60 -0.62 1.21
N GLU A 28 1.34 0.47 0.49
CA GLU A 28 2.25 1.60 0.47
C GLU A 28 1.95 2.50 1.66
N VAL A 29 2.99 2.83 2.44
CA VAL A 29 2.91 3.72 3.60
C VAL A 29 3.80 4.91 3.35
N ILE A 30 3.21 6.11 3.41
CA ILE A 30 3.91 7.38 3.26
C ILE A 30 4.02 8.02 4.65
N GLY A 31 5.23 8.05 5.19
CA GLY A 31 5.57 8.70 6.45
C GLY A 31 6.14 10.09 6.23
N ARG A 32 5.75 11.06 7.06
CA ARG A 32 6.35 12.40 7.09
C ARG A 32 6.81 12.72 8.50
N VAL A 33 8.10 13.05 8.64
CA VAL A 33 8.69 13.47 9.91
C VAL A 33 9.27 14.86 9.74
N ARG A 34 8.85 15.81 10.59
CA ARG A 34 9.40 17.16 10.60
C ARG A 34 10.33 17.33 11.80
N LEU A 35 11.56 17.74 11.53
CA LEU A 35 12.55 18.07 12.54
C LEU A 35 13.03 19.51 12.30
N GLY A 36 12.53 20.46 13.10
CA GLY A 36 12.78 21.88 12.90
C GLY A 36 12.32 22.36 11.51
N SER A 37 13.28 22.84 10.70
CA SER A 37 13.10 23.27 9.31
C SER A 37 13.28 22.14 8.28
N THR A 38 13.64 20.94 8.68
CA THR A 38 13.83 19.80 7.77
C THR A 38 12.59 18.91 7.77
N THR A 39 12.12 18.52 6.59
CA THR A 39 11.06 17.51 6.45
C THR A 39 11.63 16.28 5.78
N LEU A 40 11.55 15.13 6.45
CA LEU A 40 11.83 13.83 5.87
C LEU A 40 10.52 13.22 5.37
N VAL A 41 10.51 12.73 4.14
CA VAL A 41 9.44 11.91 3.58
C VAL A 41 9.98 10.51 3.37
N GLU A 42 9.27 9.51 3.86
CA GLU A 42 9.58 8.09 3.64
C GLU A 42 8.41 7.45 2.91
N ARG A 43 8.68 6.67 1.86
CA ARG A 43 7.73 5.79 1.20
C ARG A 43 8.18 4.35 1.39
N SER A 44 7.34 3.53 2.00
CA SER A 44 7.64 2.13 2.30
C SER A 44 6.56 1.21 1.75
N VAL A 45 6.96 0.07 1.21
CA VAL A 45 6.04 -1.02 0.85
C VAL A 45 6.09 -2.07 1.96
N ILE A 46 4.95 -2.37 2.54
CA ILE A 46 4.79 -3.31 3.65
C ILE A 46 4.00 -4.52 3.18
N GLN A 47 4.46 -5.70 3.57
CA GLN A 47 3.67 -6.93 3.55
C GLN A 47 3.12 -7.18 4.95
N ARG A 48 1.79 -7.26 5.03
CA ARG A 48 1.02 -7.64 6.21
C ARG A 48 0.67 -9.11 6.11
N ASP A 49 1.43 -9.93 6.82
CA ASP A 49 1.10 -11.30 7.16
C ASP A 49 1.12 -11.43 8.71
N ASP A 50 1.39 -12.61 9.25
CA ASP A 50 1.50 -12.83 10.70
C ASP A 50 2.68 -12.07 11.34
N ASN A 51 3.68 -11.63 10.57
CA ASN A 51 4.88 -10.96 11.06
C ASN A 51 5.30 -9.79 10.15
N GLN A 52 4.44 -8.78 10.08
CA GLN A 52 4.56 -7.56 9.26
C GLN A 52 6.01 -7.17 8.92
N ARG A 53 6.32 -7.09 7.62
CA ARG A 53 7.67 -6.82 7.13
C ARG A 53 7.71 -5.72 6.06
N ILE A 54 8.81 -4.99 6.02
CA ILE A 54 9.07 -3.97 5.00
C ILE A 54 9.78 -4.66 3.82
N LEU A 55 9.21 -4.55 2.63
CA LEU A 55 9.78 -5.10 1.41
C LEU A 55 10.73 -4.11 0.73
N TRP A 56 10.37 -2.84 0.78
CA TRP A 56 11.13 -1.76 0.16
C TRP A 56 10.88 -0.45 0.89
N ARG A 57 11.88 0.44 0.84
CA ARG A 57 11.83 1.75 1.48
C ARG A 57 12.65 2.75 0.67
N GLU A 58 12.07 3.91 0.43
CA GLU A 58 12.73 5.10 -0.12
C GLU A 58 12.59 6.25 0.87
N ARG A 59 13.71 6.96 1.12
CA ARG A 59 13.75 8.14 1.99
C ARG A 59 14.21 9.35 1.18
N GLY A 60 13.37 10.36 1.13
CA GLY A 60 13.67 11.67 0.54
C GLY A 60 13.72 12.75 1.62
N VAL A 61 14.73 13.62 1.56
CA VAL A 61 14.77 14.83 2.40
C VAL A 61 14.22 15.99 1.60
N LEU A 62 13.10 16.55 2.04
CA LEU A 62 12.67 17.88 1.64
C LEU A 62 13.32 18.86 2.61
N ALA A 63 14.48 19.39 2.24
CA ALA A 63 14.99 20.58 2.91
C ALA A 63 13.94 21.68 2.71
N SER A 64 13.27 22.11 3.78
CA SER A 64 12.43 23.30 3.67
C SER A 64 13.41 24.46 3.53
N HIS A 65 13.63 24.86 2.28
CA HIS A 65 14.26 26.12 1.94
C HIS A 65 13.31 27.20 2.46
N MET A 66 13.56 27.68 3.69
CA MET A 66 13.14 29.01 4.05
C MET A 66 13.98 29.94 3.18
N ALA A 67 13.48 30.23 1.97
CA ALA A 67 13.83 31.48 1.32
C ALA A 67 13.39 32.57 2.29
N SER A 68 14.33 33.04 3.10
CA SER A 68 14.23 34.33 3.75
C SER A 68 14.02 35.35 2.65
N LEU A 69 12.77 35.77 2.43
CA LEU A 69 12.51 37.08 1.84
C LEU A 69 12.81 38.10 2.94
N GLN A 70 14.04 38.60 2.95
CA GLN A 70 14.40 39.84 3.64
C GLN A 70 15.41 40.61 2.81
#